data_AF-A0A7H1E0N7-F1
#
_entry.id   AF-A0A7H1E0N7-F1
#
_cell.length_a   1.000
_cell.length_b   1.000
_cell.length_c   1.000
_cell.angle_alpha   90.00
_cell.angle_beta   90.00
_cell.angle_gamma   90.00
#
_symmetry.space_group_name_H-M   'P 1'
#
loop_
_entity.id
_entity.type
_entity.pdbx_description
1 polymer ?
#
loop_
_entity_poly.entity_id
_entity_poly.type
_entity_poly.pdbx_seq_one_letter_code
_entity_poly.pdbx_strand_id
1 'polypeptide(L)' 'MPSTSEVGHAKNVANLQKLTEQVTVYTLYNPPVDNLTIANLQALYWKKRTN' A
#
# COMPACT_ATOMS: atom_id res chain seq x y z
N MET A 1 26.10 -1.88 -1.71
CA MET A 1 25.31 -2.99 -1.13
C MET A 1 24.00 -2.37 -0.66
N PRO A 2 22.83 -2.74 -1.20
CA PRO A 2 21.57 -2.16 -0.73
C PRO A 2 21.42 -2.54 0.75
N SER A 3 21.20 -1.54 1.61
CA SER A 3 21.02 -1.79 3.04
C SER A 3 19.77 -2.64 3.25
N THR A 4 19.77 -3.53 4.25
CA THR A 4 18.62 -4.39 4.58
C THR A 4 17.32 -3.59 4.78
N SER A 5 17.42 -2.35 5.25
CA SER A 5 16.31 -1.38 5.34
C SER A 5 15.70 -0.99 3.99
N GLU A 6 16.51 -0.87 2.93
CA GLU A 6 16.05 -0.53 1.57
C GLU A 6 15.31 -1.72 0.92
N VAL A 7 15.77 -2.95 1.17
CA VAL A 7 15.11 -4.16 0.67
C VAL A 7 13.77 -4.40 1.38
N GLY A 8 13.70 -4.14 2.69
CA GLY A 8 12.45 -4.21 3.46
C GLY A 8 11.45 -3.14 3.03
N HIS A 9 11.92 -1.92 2.80
CA HIS A 9 11.09 -0.82 2.28
C HIS A 9 10.50 -1.17 0.91
N ALA A 10 11.33 -1.58 -0.06
CA ALA A 10 10.88 -1.93 -1.41
C ALA A 10 9.84 -3.06 -1.41
N LYS A 11 10.04 -4.09 -0.58
CA LYS A 11 9.05 -5.18 -0.40
C LYS A 11 7.74 -4.68 0.18
N ASN A 12 7.78 -3.80 1.17
CA ASN A 12 6.58 -3.26 1.80
C ASN A 12 5.78 -2.36 0.84
N VAL A 13 6.46 -1.56 0.02
CA VAL A 13 5.83 -0.77 -1.05
C VAL A 13 5.15 -1.67 -2.08
N ALA A 14 5.83 -2.73 -2.53
CA ALA A 14 5.28 -3.68 -3.50
C ALA A 14 4.06 -4.44 -2.94
N ASN A 15 4.11 -4.85 -1.67
CA ASN A 15 2.99 -5.52 -1.01
C ASN A 15 1.78 -4.59 -0.87
N LEU A 16 2.01 -3.32 -0.52
CA LEU A 16 0.95 -2.32 -0.40
C LEU A 16 0.28 -2.02 -1.74
N GLN A 17 1.05 -1.97 -2.83
CA GLN A 17 0.52 -1.86 -4.19
C GLN A 17 -0.40 -3.04 -4.52
N LYS A 18 0.09 -4.27 -4.35
CA LYS A 18 -0.69 -5.49 -4.63
C LYS A 18 -1.98 -5.57 -3.81
N LEU A 19 -1.92 -5.18 -2.54
CA LEU A 19 -3.10 -5.09 -1.69
C LEU A 19 -4.11 -4.13 -2.29
N THR A 20 -3.68 -2.90 -2.61
CA THR A 20 -4.54 -1.85 -3.15
C THR A 20 -5.19 -2.28 -4.47
N GLU A 21 -4.44 -2.93 -5.36
CA GLU A 21 -4.97 -3.48 -6.63
C GLU A 21 -6.05 -4.54 -6.37
N GLN A 22 -5.84 -5.43 -5.41
CA GLN A 22 -6.81 -6.48 -5.05
C GLN A 22 -8.08 -5.92 -4.39
N VAL A 23 -7.97 -4.94 -3.49
CA VAL A 23 -9.17 -4.34 -2.89
C VAL A 23 -9.94 -3.44 -3.86
N THR A 24 -9.27 -2.85 -4.86
CA THR A 24 -9.94 -2.00 -5.85
C THR A 24 -10.85 -2.80 -6.79
N VAL A 25 -10.52 -4.06 -7.09
CA VAL A 25 -11.39 -4.92 -7.90
C VAL A 25 -12.61 -5.45 -7.14
N TYR A 26 -12.61 -5.33 -5.80
CA TYR A 26 -13.73 -5.75 -4.97
C TYR A 26 -14.71 -4.59 -4.77
N THR A 27 -15.82 -4.60 -5.51
CA THR A 27 -16.80 -3.51 -5.52
C THR A 27 -17.55 -3.31 -4.20
N LEU A 28 -17.62 -4.35 -3.36
CA LEU A 28 -18.24 -4.30 -2.03
C LEU A 28 -17.25 -3.90 -0.92
N TYR A 29 -16.05 -3.45 -1.28
CA TYR A 29 -15.05 -3.04 -0.32
C TYR A 29 -15.47 -1.76 0.42
N ASN A 30 -16.04 -1.92 1.61
CA ASN A 30 -16.46 -0.83 2.49
C ASN A 30 -15.93 -1.07 3.91
N PRO A 31 -14.61 -0.88 4.15
CA PRO A 31 -14.04 -1.09 5.47
C PRO A 31 -14.57 -0.06 6.47
N PRO A 32 -14.80 -0.44 7.74
CA PRO A 32 -15.24 0.48 8.80
C PRO A 32 -14.11 1.36 9.35
N VAL A 33 -12.88 1.16 8.89
CA VAL A 33 -11.68 1.87 9.35
C VAL A 33 -11.15 2.72 8.20
N ASP A 34 -11.09 4.04 8.40
CA ASP A 34 -10.62 5.00 7.40
C ASP A 34 -9.26 4.65 6.81
N ASN A 35 -8.30 4.22 7.64
CA ASN A 35 -6.95 3.85 7.19
C ASN A 35 -6.93 2.68 6.18
N LEU A 36 -7.98 1.86 6.16
CA LEU A 36 -8.12 0.75 5.22
C LEU A 36 -8.90 1.15 3.96
N THR A 37 -9.45 2.36 3.87
CA THR A 37 -10.09 2.82 2.64
C THR A 37 -9.10 2.86 1.48
N ILE A 38 -9.59 2.62 0.27
CA ILE A 38 -8.76 2.62 -0.96
C ILE A 38 -7.99 3.94 -1.09
N ALA A 39 -8.64 5.07 -0.81
CA ALA A 39 -8.00 6.39 -0.87
C ALA A 39 -6.80 6.51 0.10
N ASN A 40 -6.96 6.03 1.34
CA ASN A 40 -5.87 6.08 2.32
C ASN A 40 -4.76 5.07 2.01
N LEU A 41 -5.08 3.88 1.49
CA LEU A 41 -4.08 2.92 1.02
C LEU A 41 -3.27 3.48 -0.16
N GLN A 42 -3.93 4.14 -1.12
CA GLN A 42 -3.27 4.82 -2.23
C GLN A 42 -2.39 5.98 -1.76
N ALA A 43 -2.86 6.79 -0.80
CA ALA A 43 -2.08 7.86 -0.22
C ALA A 43 -0.83 7.34 0.53
N LEU A 44 -0.98 6.24 1.28
CA LEU A 44 0.13 5.54 1.93
C LEU A 44 1.13 4.99 0.92
N TYR A 45 0.66 4.37 -0.16
CA TYR A 45 1.52 3.88 -1.23
C TYR A 45 2.30 5.01 -1.88
N TRP A 46 1.63 6.12 -2.21
CA TRP A 46 2.28 7.29 -2.79
C TRP A 46 3.37 7.85 -1.89
N LYS A 47 3.05 8.01 -0.59
CA LYS A 47 3.99 8.51 0.42
C LYS A 47 5.19 7.59 0.62
N LYS A 48 4.98 6.28 0.61
CA LYS A 48 6.07 5.30 0.77
C LYS A 48 6.93 5.21 -0.49
N ARG A 49 6.38 5.42 -1.68
CA ARG A 49 7.15 5.44 -2.94
C ARG A 49 8.09 6.64 -3.07
N THR A 50 7.73 7.79 -2.49
CA THR A 50 8.47 9.05 -2.66
C THR A 50 9.49 9.35 -1.55
N ASN A 51 9.65 8.46 -0.56
CA ASN A 51 10.48 8.68 0.63
C ASN A 51 11.37 7.48 0.92
#